data_AF-A0A7V5BS24-F1
#
_entry.id   AF-A0A7V5BS24-F1
#
_cell.length_a   1.000
_cell.length_b   1.000
_cell.length_c   1.000
_cell.angle_alpha   90.00
_cell.angle_beta   90.00
_cell.angle_gamma   90.00
#
_symmetry.space_group_name_H-M   'P 1'
#
loop_
_entity.id
_entity.type
_entity.pdbx_description
1 polymer ?
#
loop_
_entity_poly.entity_id
_entity_poly.type
_entity_poly.pdbx_seq_one_letter_code
_entity_poly.pdbx_strand_id
1 'polypeptide(L)'
;MSKSLSPPPAKRPSGPASDPLIAGAVAEVDPAQIAITRRLTPAQRFTQMLSMIEFAENVAARQLRRKHPDLDHAEALRKVRTFHVKF
;
A
#
# COMPACT_ATOMS: atom_id res chain seq x y z
N MET A 1 -8.11 -8.33 -61.71
CA MET A 1 -7.53 -7.56 -60.58
C MET A 1 -8.18 -8.04 -59.30
N SER A 2 -7.56 -8.99 -58.60
CA SER A 2 -8.10 -9.55 -57.34
C SER A 2 -7.21 -9.11 -56.18
N LYS A 3 -7.70 -8.21 -55.34
CA LYS A 3 -7.01 -7.77 -54.12
C LYS A 3 -7.05 -8.92 -53.11
N SER A 4 -5.87 -9.46 -52.79
CA SER A 4 -5.66 -10.36 -51.66
C SER A 4 -5.89 -9.58 -50.36
N LEU A 5 -6.98 -9.89 -49.67
CA LEU A 5 -7.27 -9.36 -48.34
C LEU A 5 -6.53 -10.25 -47.32
N SER A 6 -5.41 -9.77 -46.80
CA SER A 6 -4.73 -10.43 -45.69
C SER A 6 -5.65 -10.46 -44.45
N PRO A 7 -5.73 -11.57 -43.71
CA PRO A 7 -6.57 -11.63 -42.52
C PRO A 7 -6.04 -10.67 -41.44
N PRO A 8 -6.93 -10.07 -40.62
CA PRO A 8 -6.51 -9.21 -39.52
C PRO A 8 -5.64 -10.01 -38.52
N PRO A 9 -4.65 -9.36 -37.88
CA PRO A 9 -3.81 -10.03 -36.89
C PRO A 9 -4.69 -10.57 -35.76
N ALA A 10 -4.50 -11.85 -35.43
CA ALA A 10 -5.21 -12.52 -34.35
C ALA A 10 -5.12 -11.68 -33.06
N LYS A 11 -6.29 -11.35 -32.48
CA LYS A 11 -6.37 -10.80 -31.12
C LYS A 11 -5.63 -11.77 -30.19
N ARG A 12 -4.55 -11.31 -29.56
CA ARG A 12 -3.85 -12.08 -28.51
C ARG A 12 -4.86 -12.47 -27.43
N PRO A 13 -4.76 -13.67 -26.86
CA PRO A 13 -5.63 -14.07 -25.76
C PRO A 13 -5.41 -13.12 -24.58
N SER A 14 -6.47 -12.41 -24.19
CA SER A 14 -6.56 -11.66 -22.94
C SER A 14 -6.71 -12.64 -21.78
N GLY A 15 -5.61 -13.27 -21.38
CA GLY A 15 -5.51 -13.95 -20.08
C GLY A 15 -5.37 -12.90 -18.96
N PRO A 16 -5.81 -13.21 -17.73
CA PRO A 16 -5.58 -12.33 -16.60
C PRO A 16 -4.08 -12.37 -16.25
N ALA A 17 -3.45 -11.18 -16.15
CA ALA A 17 -2.05 -10.91 -15.76
C ALA A 17 -1.00 -10.73 -16.88
N SER A 18 -1.35 -10.08 -18.00
CA SER A 18 -0.35 -9.62 -19.00
C SER A 18 0.17 -8.19 -18.77
N ASP A 19 -0.30 -7.49 -17.73
CA ASP A 19 0.20 -6.16 -17.40
C ASP A 19 1.48 -6.28 -16.54
N PRO A 20 2.67 -5.92 -17.05
CA PRO A 20 3.91 -5.99 -16.29
C PRO A 20 3.89 -5.12 -15.02
N LEU A 21 3.05 -4.08 -14.96
CA LEU A 21 2.84 -3.31 -13.74
C LEU A 21 2.12 -4.14 -12.66
N ILE A 22 1.13 -4.94 -13.05
CA ILE A 22 0.43 -5.84 -12.14
C ILE A 22 1.36 -6.98 -11.71
N ALA A 23 2.14 -7.54 -12.64
CA ALA A 23 3.10 -8.61 -12.32
C ALA A 23 4.21 -8.12 -11.37
N GLY A 24 4.73 -6.90 -11.57
CA GLY A 24 5.70 -6.29 -10.66
C GLY A 24 5.12 -6.00 -9.28
N ALA A 25 3.91 -5.45 -9.23
CA ALA A 25 3.21 -5.18 -7.97
C ALA A 25 2.89 -6.46 -7.18
N VAL A 26 2.57 -7.57 -7.86
CA VAL A 26 2.34 -8.88 -7.20
C VAL A 26 3.65 -9.50 -6.70
N ALA A 27 4.78 -9.27 -7.37
CA ALA A 27 6.08 -9.77 -6.94
C ALA A 27 6.58 -9.16 -5.62
N GLU A 28 6.14 -7.92 -5.31
CA GLU A 28 6.45 -7.25 -4.04
C GLU A 28 5.58 -7.73 -2.87
N VAL A 29 4.47 -8.43 -3.15
CA VAL A 29 3.56 -8.91 -2.11
C VAL A 29 3.93 -10.34 -1.72
N ASP A 30 4.49 -10.49 -0.52
CA ASP A 30 4.77 -11.79 0.08
C ASP A 30 3.47 -12.61 0.24
N PRO A 31 3.34 -13.77 -0.45
CA PRO A 31 2.17 -14.65 -0.32
C PRO A 31 1.91 -15.10 1.12
N ALA A 32 2.93 -15.17 1.97
CA ALA A 32 2.78 -15.47 3.38
C ALA A 32 2.04 -14.35 4.11
N GLN A 33 2.32 -13.09 3.80
CA GLN A 33 1.58 -11.95 4.36
C GLN A 33 0.12 -11.97 3.90
N ILE A 34 -0.16 -12.28 2.63
CA ILE A 34 -1.54 -12.45 2.15
C ILE A 34 -2.25 -13.57 2.93
N ALA A 35 -1.57 -14.71 3.14
CA ALA A 35 -2.14 -15.84 3.85
C ALA A 35 -2.46 -15.51 5.32
N ILE A 36 -1.62 -14.70 5.98
CA ILE A 36 -1.85 -14.21 7.34
C ILE A 36 -3.06 -13.28 7.36
N THR A 37 -3.11 -12.27 6.48
CA THR A 37 -4.21 -11.29 6.44
C THR A 37 -5.55 -11.94 6.04
N ARG A 38 -5.52 -13.00 5.22
CA ARG A 38 -6.70 -13.81 4.87
C ARG A 38 -7.31 -14.55 6.06
N ARG A 39 -6.52 -14.88 7.09
CA ARG A 39 -7.00 -15.55 8.32
C ARG A 39 -7.59 -14.58 9.34
N LEU A 40 -7.37 -13.27 9.17
CA LEU A 40 -7.90 -12.26 10.08
C LEU A 40 -9.36 -11.93 9.76
N THR A 41 -10.18 -11.85 10.81
CA THR A 41 -11.54 -11.29 10.73
C THR A 41 -11.47 -9.80 10.39
N PRO A 42 -12.57 -9.20 9.89
CA PRO A 42 -12.62 -7.75 9.65
C PRO A 42 -12.22 -6.93 10.88
N ALA A 43 -12.64 -7.34 12.08
CA ALA A 43 -12.25 -6.69 13.33
C ALA A 43 -10.74 -6.78 13.60
N GLN A 44 -10.13 -7.96 13.38
CA GLN A 44 -8.68 -8.13 13.55
C GLN A 44 -7.88 -7.33 12.53
N ARG A 45 -8.36 -7.20 11.29
CA ARG A 45 -7.74 -6.33 10.28
C ARG A 45 -7.81 -4.87 10.68
N PHE A 46 -8.95 -4.44 11.24
CA PHE A 46 -9.10 -3.08 11.75
C PHE A 46 -8.14 -2.82 12.91
N THR A 47 -8.03 -3.74 13.88
CA THR A 47 -7.04 -3.66 14.96
C THR A 47 -5.61 -3.59 14.42
N GLN A 48 -5.26 -4.44 13.44
CA GLN A 48 -3.95 -4.41 12.80
C GLN A 48 -3.65 -3.05 12.16
N MET A 49 -4.63 -2.48 11.44
CA MET A 49 -4.50 -1.16 10.82
C MET A 49 -4.27 -0.07 11.88
N LEU A 50 -5.03 -0.08 12.98
CA LEU A 50 -4.85 0.87 14.08
C LEU A 50 -3.44 0.77 14.69
N SER A 51 -2.94 -0.45 14.92
CA SER A 51 -1.59 -0.65 15.43
C SER A 51 -0.51 -0.14 14.46
N MET A 52 -0.73 -0.28 13.15
CA MET A 52 0.17 0.28 12.14
C MET A 52 0.15 1.81 12.13
N ILE A 53 -1.01 2.44 12.31
CA ILE A 53 -1.15 3.89 12.45
C ILE A 53 -0.39 4.37 13.69
N GLU A 54 -0.62 3.75 14.84
CA GLU A 54 0.09 4.09 16.08
C GLU A 54 1.62 3.96 15.93
N PHE A 55 2.08 2.89 15.26
CA PHE A 55 3.50 2.72 14.97
C PHE A 55 4.04 3.87 14.10
N ALA A 56 3.35 4.20 13.01
CA ALA A 56 3.75 5.26 12.10
C ALA A 56 3.78 6.63 12.80
N GLU A 57 2.79 6.92 13.65
CA GLU A 57 2.74 8.15 14.46
C GLU A 57 3.95 8.27 15.39
N ASN A 58 4.32 7.17 16.06
CA ASN A 58 5.47 7.14 16.97
C ASN A 58 6.80 7.33 16.22
N VAL A 59 6.95 6.73 15.04
CA VAL A 59 8.11 6.94 14.17
C VAL A 59 8.19 8.41 13.74
N ALA A 60 7.07 8.99 13.28
CA ALA A 60 7.01 10.39 12.89
C ALA A 60 7.33 11.33 14.07
N ALA A 61 6.81 11.07 15.26
CA ALA A 61 7.09 11.85 16.46
C ALA A 61 8.57 11.77 16.85
N ARG A 62 9.21 10.61 16.73
CA ARG A 62 10.65 10.45 16.95
C ARG A 62 11.47 11.25 15.93
N GLN A 63 11.08 11.22 14.66
CA GLN A 63 11.76 12.00 13.62
C GLN A 63 11.57 13.51 13.83
N LEU A 64 10.39 13.94 14.29
CA LEU A 64 10.12 15.34 14.60
C LEU A 64 11.02 15.83 15.74
N ARG A 65 11.18 15.03 16.81
CA ARG A 65 12.08 15.34 17.93
C ARG A 65 13.54 15.40 17.53
N ARG A 66 13.98 14.59 16.57
CA ARG A 66 15.34 14.69 16.02
C ARG A 66 15.60 16.04 15.35
N LYS A 67 14.57 16.67 14.76
CA LYS A 67 14.66 17.99 14.12
C LYS A 67 14.39 19.14 15.10
N HIS A 68 13.61 18.88 16.14
CA HIS A 68 13.21 19.85 17.18
C HIS A 68 13.40 19.20 18.57
N PRO A 69 14.65 19.20 19.09
CA PRO A 69 14.99 18.51 20.35
C PRO A 69 14.30 19.09 21.59
N ASP A 70 13.82 20.33 21.48
CA ASP A 70 13.03 21.06 22.47
C ASP A 70 11.63 20.47 22.68
N LEU A 71 11.12 19.70 21.71
CA LEU A 71 9.84 19.03 21.83
C LEU A 71 9.94 17.77 22.70
N ASP A 72 9.10 17.69 23.72
CA ASP A 72 8.82 16.43 24.39
C ASP A 72 8.04 15.46 23.47
N HIS A 73 8.12 14.16 23.77
CA HIS A 73 7.45 13.11 23.02
C HIS A 73 5.95 13.28 22.94
N ALA A 74 5.29 13.65 24.03
CA ALA A 74 3.83 13.84 24.04
C ALA A 74 3.43 14.99 23.10
N GLU A 75 4.22 16.05 23.06
CA GLU A 75 3.97 17.20 22.18
C GLU A 75 4.23 16.89 20.71
N ALA A 76 5.30 16.15 20.42
CA ALA A 76 5.61 15.70 19.08
C ALA A 76 4.50 14.77 18.55
N LEU A 77 4.01 13.85 19.37
CA LEU A 77 2.91 12.95 19.02
C LEU A 77 1.60 13.72 18.79
N ARG A 78 1.29 14.68 19.67
CA ARG A 78 0.13 15.59 19.50
C ARG A 78 0.19 16.30 18.15
N LYS A 79 1.33 16.89 17.80
CA LYS A 79 1.53 17.57 16.52
C LYS A 79 1.30 16.63 15.34
N VAL A 80 1.90 15.43 15.35
CA VAL A 80 1.73 14.42 14.28
C VAL A 80 0.26 14.05 14.07
N ARG A 81 -0.49 13.86 15.17
CA ARG A 81 -1.92 13.56 15.13
C ARG A 81 -2.74 14.72 14.57
N THR A 82 -2.48 15.95 15.00
CA THR A 82 -3.20 17.13 14.51
C THR A 82 -2.96 17.37 13.01
N PHE A 83 -1.78 17.03 12.48
CA PHE A 83 -1.50 17.15 11.04
C PHE A 83 -2.28 16.13 10.17
N HIS A 84 -2.66 14.97 10.71
CA HIS A 84 -3.42 13.94 9.97
C HIS A 84 -4.93 14.23 9.85
N VAL A 85 -5.48 15.15 10.65
CA VAL A 85 -6.94 15.44 10.71
C VAL A 85 -7.34 16.53 9.69
N LYS A 86 -6.81 16.47 8.47
CA LYS A 86 -7.31 17.26 7.34
C LYS A 86 -7.79 16.28 6.26
N PHE A 87 -9.09 15.98 6.30
CA PHE A 87 -9.81 15.32 5.22
C PHE A 87 -10.43 16.38 4.31
#